data_AF-A0A182KHB0-F1
#
_entry.id   AF-A0A182KHB0-F1
#
_cell.length_a   1.000
_cell.length_b   1.000
_cell.length_c   1.000
_cell.angle_alpha   90.00
_cell.angle_beta   90.00
_cell.angle_gamma   90.00
#
_symmetry.space_group_name_H-M   'P 1'
#
loop_
_entity.id
_entity.type
_entity.pdbx_description
1 polymer ?
#
loop_
_entity_poly.entity_id
_entity_poly.type
_entity_poly.pdbx_seq_one_letter_code
_entity_poly.pdbx_strand_id
1 'polypeptide(L)'
;MKNRSKQRHEANSTFRILMNESTRRLKLSSKKLGSCIEKARPYYESLEKAKVAQLECQAATLKYQRANEIHAAAKETVALAEQRFMSNSHEWQFDNAWQEMLNHATIKVMDAEKQKAESGAEHQKKAKVFEEAEKKH
;
A
#
# COMPACT_ATOMS: atom_id res chain seq x y z
N MET A 1 39.97 -5.09 11.11
CA MET A 1 39.34 -6.14 10.26
C MET A 1 39.12 -7.47 10.99
N LYS A 2 40.07 -8.00 11.78
CA LYS A 2 39.95 -9.29 12.52
C LYS A 2 38.79 -9.39 13.54
N ASN A 3 38.34 -8.28 14.14
CA ASN A 3 37.22 -8.32 15.11
C ASN A 3 35.85 -8.53 14.46
N ARG A 4 35.61 -7.95 13.27
CA ARG A 4 34.34 -8.13 12.54
C ARG A 4 34.15 -9.56 12.04
N SER A 5 35.22 -10.21 11.58
CA SER A 5 35.15 -11.61 11.16
C SER A 5 34.88 -12.53 12.35
N LYS A 6 35.55 -12.31 13.49
CA LYS A 6 35.32 -13.05 14.74
C LYS A 6 33.86 -12.91 15.20
N GLN A 7 33.34 -11.68 15.26
CA GLN A 7 31.96 -11.39 15.67
C GLN A 7 30.93 -12.04 14.73
N ARG A 8 31.20 -12.06 13.41
CA ARG A 8 30.35 -12.73 12.42
C ARG A 8 30.36 -14.26 12.58
N HIS A 9 31.52 -14.84 12.90
CA HIS A 9 31.63 -16.27 13.21
C HIS A 9 30.87 -16.65 14.48
N GLU A 10 30.99 -15.85 15.55
CA GLU A 10 30.26 -16.06 16.80
C GLU A 10 28.74 -15.93 16.61
N ALA A 11 28.28 -14.92 15.85
CA ALA A 11 26.87 -14.75 15.51
C ALA A 11 26.33 -15.94 14.70
N ASN A 12 27.08 -16.41 13.69
CA ASN A 12 26.70 -17.58 12.91
C ASN A 12 26.68 -18.87 13.76
N SER A 13 27.64 -19.03 14.67
CA SER A 13 27.66 -20.17 15.59
C SER A 13 26.43 -20.19 16.47
N THR A 14 26.12 -19.03 17.09
CA THR A 14 24.94 -18.84 17.94
C THR A 14 23.64 -19.09 17.17
N PHE A 15 23.53 -18.55 15.96
CA PHE A 15 22.38 -18.79 15.07
C PHE A 15 22.18 -20.29 14.79
N ARG A 16 23.25 -21.02 14.46
CA ARG A 16 23.17 -22.46 14.19
C ARG A 16 22.72 -23.24 15.43
N ILE A 17 23.22 -22.90 16.62
CA ILE A 17 22.82 -23.53 17.87
C ILE A 17 21.32 -23.29 18.12
N LEU A 18 20.87 -22.04 18.05
CA LEU A 18 19.47 -21.66 18.26
C LEU A 18 18.53 -22.32 17.24
N MET A 19 18.94 -22.37 15.97
CA MET A 19 18.17 -23.00 14.91
C MET A 19 18.03 -24.52 15.14
N ASN A 20 19.12 -25.19 15.52
CA ASN A 20 19.10 -26.62 15.83
C ASN A 20 18.21 -26.92 17.04
N GLU A 21 18.31 -26.11 18.10
CA GLU A 21 17.48 -26.24 19.29
C GLU A 21 16.00 -26.03 18.97
N SER A 22 15.67 -24.95 18.25
CA SER A 22 14.31 -24.65 17.82
C SER A 22 13.72 -25.77 16.97
N THR A 23 14.51 -26.29 16.01
CA THR A 23 14.11 -27.42 15.17
C THR A 23 13.85 -28.68 16.00
N ARG A 24 14.69 -28.97 17.00
CA ARG A 24 14.48 -30.12 17.91
C ARG A 24 13.19 -29.95 18.70
N ARG A 25 12.93 -28.76 19.26
CA ARG A 25 11.70 -28.46 20.01
C ARG A 25 10.45 -28.57 19.13
N LEU A 26 10.50 -28.09 17.88
CA LEU A 26 9.41 -28.23 16.90
C LEU A 26 9.14 -29.70 16.58
N LYS A 27 10.18 -30.52 16.34
CA LYS A 27 10.01 -31.96 16.08
C LYS A 27 9.35 -32.70 17.25
N LEU A 28 9.73 -32.37 18.49
CA LEU A 28 9.10 -32.96 19.68
C LEU A 28 7.62 -32.56 19.80
N SER A 29 7.31 -31.28 19.56
CA SER A 29 5.93 -30.77 19.60
C SER A 29 5.07 -31.39 18.50
N SER A 30 5.62 -31.52 17.29
CA SER A 30 4.96 -32.16 16.15
C SER A 30 4.62 -33.63 16.44
N LYS A 31 5.56 -34.39 17.03
CA LYS A 31 5.30 -35.77 17.47
C LYS A 31 4.19 -35.86 18.51
N LYS A 32 4.14 -34.92 19.47
CA LYS A 32 3.12 -34.89 20.53
C LYS A 32 1.72 -34.56 20.00
N LEU A 33 1.61 -33.62 19.06
CA LEU A 33 0.33 -33.14 18.54
C LEU A 33 -0.22 -33.99 17.39
N GLY A 34 0.65 -34.67 16.62
CA GLY A 34 0.27 -35.61 15.57
C GLY A 34 -0.69 -35.00 14.54
N SER A 35 -1.81 -35.69 14.30
CA SER A 35 -2.79 -35.31 13.26
C SER A 35 -3.54 -34.00 13.52
N CYS A 36 -3.54 -33.48 14.75
CA CYS A 36 -4.23 -32.22 15.07
C CYS A 36 -3.61 -31.03 14.32
N ILE A 37 -2.32 -31.08 14.00
CA ILE A 37 -1.63 -30.05 13.21
C ILE A 37 -2.21 -29.99 11.80
N GLU A 38 -2.35 -31.14 11.13
CA GLU A 38 -2.88 -31.20 9.76
C GLU A 38 -4.37 -30.81 9.71
N LYS A 39 -5.13 -31.14 10.75
CA LYS A 39 -6.54 -30.75 10.85
C LYS A 39 -6.71 -29.24 11.07
N ALA A 40 -5.82 -28.60 11.83
CA ALA A 40 -5.87 -27.17 12.09
C ALA A 40 -5.24 -26.32 10.97
N ARG A 41 -4.37 -26.91 10.14
CA ARG A 41 -3.64 -26.21 9.07
C ARG A 41 -4.54 -25.39 8.13
N PRO A 42 -5.68 -25.89 7.60
CA PRO A 42 -6.53 -25.11 6.69
C PRO A 42 -7.08 -23.83 7.32
N TYR A 43 -7.38 -23.85 8.61
CA TYR A 43 -7.83 -22.67 9.36
C TYR A 43 -6.73 -21.60 9.41
N TYR A 44 -5.52 -21.97 9.82
CA TYR A 44 -4.40 -21.02 9.90
C TYR A 44 -3.97 -20.51 8.52
N GLU A 45 -4.04 -21.34 7.48
CA GLU A 45 -3.78 -20.90 6.11
C GLU A 45 -4.84 -19.90 5.61
N SER A 46 -6.11 -20.09 5.99
CA SER A 46 -7.20 -19.16 5.63
C SER A 46 -7.08 -17.86 6.42
N LEU A 47 -6.73 -17.92 7.70
CA LEU A 47 -6.45 -16.78 8.55
C LEU A 47 -5.29 -15.92 8.00
N GLU A 48 -4.19 -16.56 7.58
CA GLU A 48 -3.05 -15.85 6.96
C GLU A 48 -3.46 -15.18 5.65
N LYS A 49 -4.24 -15.88 4.80
CA LYS A 49 -4.77 -15.30 3.55
C LYS A 49 -5.68 -14.09 3.81
N ALA A 50 -6.57 -14.18 4.81
CA ALA A 50 -7.41 -13.05 5.21
C ALA A 50 -6.57 -11.87 5.72
N LYS A 51 -5.52 -12.15 6.49
CA LYS A 51 -4.60 -11.12 6.99
C LYS A 51 -3.85 -10.41 5.87
N VAL A 52 -3.33 -11.16 4.90
CA VAL A 52 -2.66 -10.61 3.72
C VAL A 52 -3.63 -9.76 2.91
N ALA A 53 -4.83 -10.27 2.62
CA ALA A 53 -5.84 -9.53 1.88
C ALA A 53 -6.27 -8.24 2.60
N GLN A 54 -6.37 -8.26 3.94
CA GLN A 54 -6.64 -7.07 4.76
C GLN A 54 -5.56 -6.00 4.55
N LEU A 55 -4.28 -6.38 4.67
CA LEU A 55 -3.16 -5.45 4.53
C LEU A 55 -3.09 -4.85 3.12
N GLU A 56 -3.31 -5.67 2.09
CA GLU A 56 -3.38 -5.19 0.71
C GLU A 56 -4.55 -4.22 0.47
N CYS A 57 -5.72 -4.51 1.05
CA CYS A 57 -6.89 -3.63 0.98
C CYS A 57 -6.63 -2.29 1.68
N GLN A 58 -6.02 -2.32 2.87
CA GLN A 58 -5.63 -1.10 3.58
C GLN A 58 -4.63 -0.27 2.79
N ALA A 59 -3.61 -0.91 2.20
CA ALA A 59 -2.64 -0.22 1.35
C ALA A 59 -3.32 0.42 0.12
N ALA A 60 -4.26 -0.28 -0.52
CA ALA A 60 -5.03 0.27 -1.65
C ALA A 60 -5.95 1.43 -1.22
N THR A 61 -6.53 1.34 -0.02
CA THR A 61 -7.35 2.42 0.57
C THR A 61 -6.54 3.70 0.73
N LEU A 62 -5.35 3.60 1.33
CA LEU A 62 -4.46 4.75 1.53
C LEU A 62 -4.02 5.37 0.20
N LYS A 63 -3.73 4.55 -0.82
CA LYS A 63 -3.42 5.05 -2.17
C LYS A 63 -4.60 5.82 -2.76
N TYR A 64 -5.82 5.28 -2.65
CA TYR A 64 -7.02 5.95 -3.16
C TYR A 64 -7.31 7.26 -2.42
N GLN A 65 -7.16 7.29 -1.09
CA GLN A 65 -7.30 8.51 -0.30
C GLN A 65 -6.31 9.59 -0.74
N ARG A 66 -5.03 9.22 -0.90
CA ARG A 66 -4.01 10.15 -1.40
C ARG A 66 -4.31 10.66 -2.82
N ALA A 67 -4.79 9.79 -3.71
CA ALA A 67 -5.19 10.21 -5.06
C ALA A 67 -6.40 11.17 -5.03
N ASN A 68 -7.35 10.96 -4.12
CA ASN A 68 -8.46 11.89 -3.90
C ASN A 68 -7.97 13.26 -3.42
N GLU A 69 -7.04 13.30 -2.47
CA GLU A 69 -6.47 14.55 -1.94
C GLU A 69 -5.73 15.33 -3.03
N ILE A 70 -4.89 14.65 -3.82
CA ILE A 70 -4.16 15.27 -4.93
C ILE A 70 -5.15 15.85 -5.96
N HIS A 71 -6.21 15.11 -6.27
CA HIS A 71 -7.24 15.57 -7.19
C HIS A 71 -8.00 16.79 -6.66
N ALA A 72 -8.37 16.78 -5.38
CA ALA A 72 -9.01 17.92 -4.74
C ALA A 72 -8.11 19.17 -4.78
N ALA A 73 -6.83 19.02 -4.44
CA ALA A 73 -5.85 20.11 -4.50
C ALA A 73 -5.63 20.62 -5.93
N ALA A 74 -5.62 19.74 -6.93
CA ALA A 74 -5.51 20.13 -8.34
C ALA A 74 -6.72 20.96 -8.79
N LYS A 75 -7.94 20.54 -8.41
CA LYS A 75 -9.17 21.30 -8.68
C LYS A 75 -9.18 22.66 -7.99
N GLU A 76 -8.75 22.72 -6.73
CA GLU A 76 -8.63 23.97 -5.98
C GLU A 76 -7.63 24.92 -6.64
N THR A 77 -6.51 24.39 -7.15
CA THR A 77 -5.51 25.19 -7.89
C THR A 77 -6.11 25.83 -9.15
N VAL A 78 -6.93 25.09 -9.91
CA VAL A 78 -7.63 25.65 -11.08
C VAL A 78 -8.64 26.71 -10.66
N ALA A 79 -9.48 26.41 -9.66
CA ALA A 79 -10.50 27.34 -9.19
C ALA A 79 -9.89 28.67 -8.68
N LEU A 80 -8.77 28.60 -7.96
CA LEU A 80 -8.04 29.79 -7.51
C LEU A 80 -7.43 30.58 -8.67
N ALA A 81 -6.92 29.89 -9.70
CA ALA A 81 -6.38 30.54 -10.89
C ALA A 81 -7.48 31.27 -11.68
N GLU A 82 -8.64 30.63 -11.85
CA GLU A 82 -9.83 31.22 -12.49
C GLU A 82 -10.35 32.43 -11.71
N GLN A 83 -10.48 32.32 -10.39
CA GLN A 83 -10.93 33.42 -9.54
C GLN A 83 -10.02 34.64 -9.63
N ARG A 84 -8.69 34.43 -9.61
CA ARG A 84 -7.69 35.50 -9.74
C ARG A 84 -7.80 36.19 -11.10
N PHE A 85 -7.99 35.43 -12.17
CA PHE A 85 -8.17 35.98 -13.50
C PHE A 85 -9.45 36.81 -13.63
N MET A 86 -10.58 36.32 -13.09
CA MET A 86 -11.82 37.09 -13.11
C MET A 86 -11.70 38.41 -12.32
N SER A 87 -10.98 38.38 -11.19
CA SER A 87 -10.78 39.55 -10.31
C SER A 87 -9.86 40.59 -10.95
N ASN A 88 -8.87 40.17 -11.74
CA ASN A 88 -7.90 41.05 -12.41
C ASN A 88 -8.21 41.26 -13.91
N SER A 89 -9.41 40.91 -14.35
CA SER A 89 -9.85 40.94 -15.75
C SER A 89 -9.76 42.32 -16.42
N HIS A 90 -9.72 43.40 -15.64
CA HIS A 90 -9.57 44.77 -16.15
C HIS A 90 -8.11 45.18 -16.39
N GLU A 91 -7.14 44.49 -15.79
CA GLU A 91 -5.71 44.77 -15.91
C GLU A 91 -4.95 43.71 -16.72
N TRP A 92 -5.44 42.46 -16.72
CA TRP A 92 -4.77 41.33 -17.37
C TRP A 92 -5.38 41.04 -18.74
N GLN A 93 -4.56 41.04 -19.78
CA GLN A 93 -4.96 40.47 -21.06
C GLN A 93 -4.81 38.94 -21.01
N PHE A 94 -5.77 38.23 -21.57
CA PHE A 94 -5.64 36.80 -21.82
C PHE A 94 -4.54 36.59 -22.87
N ASP A 95 -3.32 36.38 -22.41
CA ASP A 95 -2.14 36.21 -23.24
C ASP A 95 -1.77 34.72 -23.41
N ASN A 96 -0.78 34.45 -24.26
CA ASN A 96 -0.33 33.08 -24.50
C ASN A 96 0.18 32.39 -23.22
N ALA A 97 0.79 33.13 -22.29
CA ALA A 97 1.29 32.56 -21.03
C ALA A 97 0.15 32.08 -20.12
N TRP A 98 -0.95 32.83 -20.07
CA TRP A 98 -2.13 32.43 -19.30
C TRP A 98 -2.86 31.24 -19.92
N GLN A 99 -2.94 31.18 -21.25
CA GLN A 99 -3.49 30.03 -21.97
C GLN A 99 -2.67 28.75 -21.71
N GLU A 100 -1.34 28.84 -21.74
CA GLU A 100 -0.45 27.72 -21.40
C GLU A 100 -0.61 27.26 -19.95
N MET A 101 -0.71 28.20 -19.00
CA MET A 101 -0.97 27.89 -17.59
C MET A 101 -2.28 27.12 -17.42
N LEU A 102 -3.36 27.55 -18.06
CA LEU A 102 -4.67 26.91 -17.96
C LEU A 102 -4.67 25.51 -18.59
N ASN A 103 -3.99 25.35 -19.73
CA ASN A 103 -3.79 24.05 -20.36
C ASN A 103 -3.03 23.09 -19.44
N HIS A 104 -1.93 23.56 -18.82
CA HIS A 104 -1.16 22.75 -17.89
C HIS A 104 -1.98 22.35 -16.65
N ALA A 105 -2.73 23.30 -16.07
CA ALA A 105 -3.57 23.04 -14.91
C ALA A 105 -4.70 22.04 -15.25
N THR A 106 -5.29 22.14 -16.44
CA THR A 106 -6.31 21.21 -16.94
C THR A 106 -5.75 19.80 -17.11
N ILE A 107 -4.59 19.65 -17.75
CA ILE A 107 -3.90 18.35 -17.90
C ILE A 107 -3.65 17.73 -16.52
N LYS A 108 -3.18 18.52 -15.56
CA LYS A 108 -2.90 18.06 -14.20
C LYS A 108 -4.14 17.56 -13.46
N VAL A 109 -5.30 18.23 -13.64
CA VAL A 109 -6.58 17.76 -13.09
C VAL A 109 -7.04 16.48 -13.77
N MET A 110 -6.87 16.37 -15.09
CA MET A 110 -7.21 15.15 -15.83
C MET A 110 -6.36 13.96 -15.38
N ASP A 111 -5.05 14.14 -15.25
CA ASP A 111 -4.13 13.10 -14.76
C ASP A 111 -4.48 12.68 -13.32
N ALA A 112 -4.81 13.64 -12.46
CA ALA A 112 -5.22 13.36 -11.08
C ALA A 112 -6.56 12.59 -11.02
N GLU A 113 -7.55 12.93 -11.86
CA GLU A 113 -8.81 12.18 -11.97
C GLU A 113 -8.56 10.76 -12.47
N LYS A 114 -7.69 10.58 -13.48
CA LYS A 114 -7.33 9.25 -13.98
C LYS A 114 -6.68 8.40 -12.89
N GLN A 115 -5.71 8.95 -12.15
CA GLN A 115 -5.04 8.25 -11.06
C GLN A 115 -6.02 7.89 -9.92
N LYS A 116 -6.96 8.78 -9.62
CA LYS A 116 -8.05 8.53 -8.67
C LYS A 116 -8.95 7.38 -9.14
N ALA A 117 -9.34 7.35 -10.42
CA ALA A 117 -10.18 6.29 -10.97
C ALA A 117 -9.48 4.92 -10.93
N GLU A 118 -8.20 4.87 -11.34
CA GLU A 118 -7.39 3.64 -11.32
C GLU A 118 -7.20 3.11 -9.88
N SER A 119 -6.84 3.98 -8.94
CA SER A 119 -6.69 3.61 -7.53
C SER A 119 -8.01 3.22 -6.87
N GLY A 120 -9.13 3.83 -7.28
CA GLY A 120 -10.47 3.44 -6.83
C GLY A 120 -10.87 2.05 -7.30
N ALA A 121 -10.59 1.71 -8.56
CA ALA A 121 -10.82 0.38 -9.11
C ALA A 121 -9.93 -0.68 -8.44
N GLU A 122 -8.65 -0.37 -8.19
CA GLU A 122 -7.72 -1.25 -7.45
C GLU A 122 -8.23 -1.50 -6.02
N HIS A 123 -8.62 -0.44 -5.30
CA HIS A 123 -9.20 -0.56 -3.97
C HIS A 123 -10.45 -1.45 -3.95
N GLN A 124 -11.39 -1.23 -4.88
CA GLN A 124 -12.60 -2.05 -4.96
C GLN A 124 -12.29 -3.53 -5.24
N LYS A 125 -11.32 -3.81 -6.11
CA LYS A 125 -10.87 -5.17 -6.39
C LYS A 125 -10.28 -5.82 -5.14
N LYS A 126 -9.41 -5.12 -4.41
CA LYS A 126 -8.78 -5.64 -3.18
C LYS A 126 -9.79 -5.81 -2.05
N ALA A 127 -10.78 -4.93 -1.93
CA ALA A 127 -11.87 -5.04 -0.98
C ALA A 127 -12.71 -6.32 -1.21
N LYS A 128 -13.03 -6.65 -2.46
CA LYS A 128 -13.72 -7.90 -2.80
C LYS A 128 -12.90 -9.14 -2.40
N VAL A 129 -11.60 -9.14 -2.68
CA VAL A 129 -10.70 -10.24 -2.28
C VAL A 129 -10.65 -10.40 -0.76
N PHE A 130 -10.60 -9.29 -0.03
CA PHE A 130 -10.64 -9.30 1.44
C PHE A 130 -11.97 -9.86 1.96
N GLU A 131 -13.11 -9.40 1.43
CA GLU A 131 -14.43 -9.90 1.82
C GLU A 131 -14.59 -11.41 1.55
N GLU A 132 -14.08 -11.90 0.41
CA GLU A 132 -14.06 -13.33 0.09
C GLU A 132 -13.15 -14.13 1.02
N ALA A 133 -12.04 -13.54 1.46
CA ALA A 133 -11.11 -14.17 2.39
C ALA A 133 -11.68 -14.23 3.82
N GLU A 134 -12.39 -13.18 4.28
CA GLU A 134 -13.08 -13.19 5.57
C GLU A 134 -14.20 -14.21 5.62
N LYS A 135 -14.96 -14.41 4.53
CA LYS A 135 -16.02 -15.43 4.47
C LYS A 135 -15.51 -16.87 4.55
N LYS A 136 -14.21 -17.07 4.29
CA LYS A 136 -13.54 -18.39 4.34
C LYS A 136 -12.80 -18.61 5.67
N HIS A 137 -12.65 -17.56 6.48
CA HIS A 137 -12.13 -17.63 7.84
C HIS A 137 -13.23 -18.15 8.78
#